data_AF-A0A547N638-F1
#
_entry.id   AF-A0A547N638-F1
#
_cell.length_a   1.000
_cell.length_b   1.000
_cell.length_c   1.000
_cell.angle_alpha   90.00
_cell.angle_beta   90.00
_cell.angle_gamma   90.00
#
_symmetry.space_group_name_H-M   'P 1'
#
loop_
_entity.id
_entity.type
_entity.pdbx_description
1 polymer ?
#
loop_
_entity_poly.entity_id
_entity_poly.type
_entity_poly.pdbx_seq_one_letter_code
_entity_poly.pdbx_strand_id
1 'polypeptide(L)'
;MGNAWWNLILRFLLELTALLGVGMAGWNLSDGRLRWILALGLPLVAAVLWGTLAVPDDPSRSGRAPVLVPGAVRLVLELIILFGGAAGFHAAGHTTTGIVMALLIAVSYAFSLDRLAWLLKQ
;
A
#
# COMPACT_ATOMS: atom_id res chain seq x y z
N MET A 1 19.61 -0.97 -12.18
CA MET A 1 19.08 -0.59 -10.85
C MET A 1 19.00 0.92 -10.79
N GLY A 2 17.93 1.50 -11.34
CA GLY A 2 17.68 2.93 -11.36
C GLY A 2 16.76 3.34 -10.20
N ASN A 3 17.13 3.03 -8.97
CA ASN A 3 16.40 3.44 -7.78
C ASN A 3 16.75 4.90 -7.49
N ALA A 4 16.10 5.80 -8.21
CA ALA A 4 16.13 7.21 -7.89
C ALA A 4 15.59 7.35 -6.46
N TRP A 5 16.45 7.72 -5.51
CA TRP A 5 16.17 7.75 -4.08
C TRP A 5 14.87 8.47 -3.73
N TRP A 6 14.52 9.50 -4.53
CA TRP A 6 13.26 10.22 -4.41
C TRP A 6 12.03 9.31 -4.56
N ASN A 7 12.05 8.31 -5.44
CA ASN A 7 10.92 7.43 -5.71
C ASN A 7 10.71 6.45 -4.55
N LEU A 8 11.79 6.00 -3.91
CA LEU A 8 11.69 5.19 -2.68
C LEU A 8 11.08 6.00 -1.54
N ILE A 9 11.51 7.26 -1.37
CA ILE A 9 10.94 8.17 -0.37
C ILE A 9 9.46 8.43 -0.67
N LEU A 10 9.12 8.74 -1.92
CA LEU A 10 7.74 8.93 -2.34
C LEU A 10 6.90 7.69 -2.02
N ARG A 11 7.39 6.51 -2.37
CA ARG A 11 6.70 5.25 -2.13
C ARG A 11 6.48 4.98 -0.64
N PHE A 12 7.49 5.24 0.19
CA PHE A 12 7.36 5.15 1.64
C PHE A 12 6.30 6.11 2.20
N LEU A 13 6.28 7.37 1.72
CA LEU A 13 5.24 8.32 2.11
C LEU A 13 3.84 7.86 1.68
N LEU A 14 3.71 7.33 0.45
CA LEU A 14 2.44 6.79 -0.04
C LEU A 14 1.98 5.58 0.76
N GLU A 15 2.89 4.71 1.21
CA GLU A 15 2.57 3.58 2.09
C GLU A 15 2.01 4.07 3.43
N LEU A 16 2.66 5.07 4.05
CA LEU A 16 2.18 5.65 5.31
C LEU A 16 0.81 6.31 5.14
N THR A 17 0.64 7.10 4.09
CA THR A 17 -0.63 7.75 3.76
C THR A 17 -1.71 6.72 3.45
N ALA A 18 -1.37 5.60 2.81
CA ALA A 18 -2.33 4.53 2.52
C ALA A 18 -2.87 3.90 3.80
N LEU A 19 -2.02 3.63 4.79
CA LEU A 19 -2.46 3.11 6.08
C LEU A 19 -3.41 4.09 6.80
N LEU A 20 -3.14 5.39 6.71
CA LEU A 20 -4.07 6.41 7.24
C LEU A 20 -5.41 6.39 6.49
N GLY A 21 -5.39 6.30 5.17
CA GLY A 21 -6.58 6.20 4.33
C GLY A 21 -7.43 4.97 4.66
N VAL A 22 -6.79 3.82 4.85
CA VAL A 22 -7.45 2.56 5.29
C VAL A 22 -8.05 2.72 6.68
N GLY A 23 -7.36 3.41 7.60
CA GLY A 23 -7.89 3.71 8.93
C GLY A 23 -9.12 4.62 8.86
N MET A 24 -9.10 5.63 8.00
CA MET A 24 -10.24 6.49 7.72
C MET A 24 -11.41 5.73 7.09
N ALA A 25 -11.14 4.77 6.20
CA ALA A 25 -12.19 3.89 5.69
C ALA A 25 -12.85 3.11 6.84
N GLY A 26 -12.04 2.48 7.70
CA GLY A 26 -12.51 1.77 8.89
C GLY A 26 -13.35 2.64 9.84
N TRP A 27 -12.93 3.89 10.00
CA TRP A 27 -13.63 4.88 10.80
C TRP A 27 -14.98 5.30 10.21
N ASN A 28 -15.18 5.22 8.89
CA ASN A 28 -16.46 5.57 8.26
C ASN A 28 -17.36 4.36 7.96
N LEU A 29 -16.86 3.13 8.16
CA LEU A 29 -17.58 1.88 7.92
C LEU A 29 -18.58 1.50 9.03
N SER A 30 -18.45 2.06 10.23
CA SER A 30 -19.33 1.70 11.35
C SER A 30 -19.48 2.83 12.36
N ASP A 31 -20.60 2.80 13.09
CA ASP A 31 -20.87 3.73 14.19
C ASP A 31 -20.52 3.14 15.56
N GLY A 32 -20.46 4.02 16.57
CA GLY A 32 -20.25 3.62 17.97
C GLY A 32 -18.83 3.12 18.26
N ARG A 33 -18.71 2.10 19.12
CA ARG A 33 -17.40 1.59 19.58
C ARG A 33 -16.67 0.79 18.51
N LEU A 34 -17.40 0.17 17.59
CA LEU A 34 -16.83 -0.66 16.52
C LEU A 34 -15.94 0.17 15.58
N ARG A 35 -16.26 1.46 15.44
CA ARG A 35 -15.50 2.46 14.70
C ARG A 35 -14.02 2.50 15.07
N TRP A 36 -13.71 2.48 16.37
CA TRP A 36 -12.34 2.50 16.88
C TRP A 36 -11.60 1.20 16.56
N ILE A 37 -12.30 0.07 16.67
CA ILE A 37 -11.74 -1.25 16.36
C ILE A 37 -11.42 -1.34 14.87
N LEU A 38 -12.30 -0.89 13.98
CA LEU A 38 -12.06 -0.93 12.53
C LEU A 38 -10.99 0.07 12.10
N ALA A 39 -11.00 1.29 12.65
CA ALA A 39 -10.02 2.31 12.30
C ALA A 39 -8.58 1.93 12.66
N LEU A 40 -8.38 1.15 13.73
CA LEU A 40 -7.06 0.65 14.10
C LEU A 40 -6.80 -0.74 13.50
N GLY A 41 -7.80 -1.61 13.51
CA GLY A 41 -7.71 -3.00 13.09
C GLY A 41 -7.42 -3.16 11.59
N LEU A 42 -8.06 -2.37 10.73
CA LEU A 42 -7.83 -2.47 9.29
C LEU A 42 -6.39 -2.08 8.89
N PRO A 43 -5.82 -0.95 9.35
CA PRO A 43 -4.41 -0.65 9.11
C PRO A 43 -3.45 -1.69 9.67
N LEU A 44 -3.74 -2.26 10.85
CA LEU A 44 -2.91 -3.31 11.45
C LEU A 44 -2.93 -4.58 10.62
N VAL A 45 -4.11 -5.03 10.17
CA VAL A 45 -4.24 -6.19 9.27
C VAL A 45 -3.51 -5.92 7.95
N ALA A 46 -3.66 -4.73 7.37
CA ALA A 46 -2.94 -4.32 6.17
C ALA A 46 -1.42 -4.36 6.37
N ALA A 47 -0.92 -3.83 7.49
CA ALA A 47 0.52 -3.85 7.82
C ALA A 47 1.05 -5.28 8.03
N VAL A 48 0.28 -6.15 8.70
CA VAL A 48 0.64 -7.56 8.88
C VAL A 48 0.68 -8.28 7.54
N LEU A 49 -0.33 -8.14 6.68
CA LEU A 49 -0.33 -8.74 5.34
C LEU A 49 0.85 -8.21 4.51
N TRP A 50 1.08 -6.90 4.54
CA TRP A 50 2.19 -6.25 3.85
C TRP A 50 3.54 -6.72 4.37
N GLY A 51 3.69 -7.02 5.67
CA GLY A 51 4.94 -7.49 6.27
C GLY A 51 5.18 -9.00 6.12
N THR A 52 4.12 -9.80 6.13
CA THR A 52 4.20 -11.28 6.12
C THR A 52 4.32 -11.86 4.72
N LEU A 53 3.57 -11.33 3.76
CA LEU A 53 3.53 -11.81 2.38
C LEU A 53 4.60 -11.07 1.57
N ALA A 54 5.72 -11.71 1.28
CA ALA A 54 6.71 -11.11 0.39
C ALA A 54 7.32 -12.10 -0.59
N VAL A 55 7.90 -11.51 -1.63
CA VAL A 55 8.62 -12.23 -2.68
C VAL A 55 10.06 -12.45 -2.19
N PRO A 56 10.64 -13.64 -2.41
CA PRO A 56 12.05 -13.86 -2.12
C PRO A 56 12.94 -12.85 -2.87
N ASP A 57 13.99 -12.39 -2.20
CA ASP A 57 14.99 -11.45 -2.73
C ASP A 57 14.45 -10.09 -3.24
N ASP A 58 13.30 -9.60 -2.72
CA ASP A 58 12.81 -8.26 -3.08
C ASP A 58 13.84 -7.17 -2.70
N PRO A 59 14.45 -6.47 -3.68
CA PRO A 59 15.52 -5.50 -3.41
C PRO A 59 15.03 -4.26 -2.66
N SER A 60 13.71 -4.08 -2.52
CA SER A 60 13.11 -3.03 -1.69
C SER A 60 12.98 -3.42 -0.21
N ARG A 61 13.39 -4.62 0.20
CA ARG A 61 13.19 -5.18 1.55
C ARG A 61 14.37 -6.00 2.06
N SER A 62 14.31 -6.38 3.34
CA SER A 62 15.35 -7.16 4.03
C SER A 62 15.43 -8.64 3.63
N GLY A 63 14.61 -9.12 2.69
CA GLY A 63 14.60 -10.51 2.21
C GLY A 63 14.07 -11.58 3.19
N ARG A 64 13.64 -11.21 4.40
CA ARG A 64 13.22 -12.14 5.47
C ARG A 64 11.71 -12.21 5.66
N ALA A 65 10.96 -12.52 4.61
CA ALA A 65 9.52 -12.67 4.72
C ALA A 65 9.12 -14.06 5.23
N PRO A 66 8.19 -14.16 6.21
CA PRO A 66 7.71 -15.44 6.72
C PRO A 66 6.97 -16.30 5.69
N VAL A 67 6.27 -15.67 4.74
CA VAL A 67 5.46 -16.36 3.72
C VAL A 67 5.86 -15.88 2.34
N LEU A 68 6.38 -16.81 1.54
CA LEU A 68 6.77 -16.60 0.16
C LEU A 68 5.52 -16.60 -0.73
N VAL A 69 5.32 -15.53 -1.50
CA VAL A 69 4.21 -15.40 -2.45
C VAL A 69 4.73 -15.06 -3.85
N PRO A 70 4.02 -15.45 -4.92
CA PRO A 70 4.34 -15.02 -6.29
C PRO A 70 4.35 -13.50 -6.40
N GLY A 71 5.17 -12.93 -7.28
CA GLY A 71 5.29 -11.48 -7.36
C GLY A 71 4.03 -10.79 -7.89
N ALA A 72 3.20 -11.49 -8.65
CA ALA A 72 1.85 -11.03 -9.01
C ALA A 72 0.92 -10.87 -7.78
N VAL A 73 0.95 -11.83 -6.85
CA VAL A 73 0.15 -11.75 -5.61
C VAL A 73 0.63 -10.58 -4.75
N ARG A 74 1.95 -10.40 -4.66
CA ARG A 74 2.55 -9.26 -3.99
C ARG A 74 2.11 -7.94 -4.62
N LEU A 75 2.12 -7.85 -5.95
CA LEU A 75 1.72 -6.65 -6.67
C LEU A 75 0.24 -6.32 -6.43
N VAL A 76 -0.64 -7.32 -6.48
CA VAL A 76 -2.08 -7.13 -6.19
C VAL A 76 -2.28 -6.65 -4.76
N LEU A 77 -1.59 -7.23 -3.78
CA LEU A 77 -1.63 -6.78 -2.39
C LEU A 77 -1.17 -5.32 -2.25
N GLU A 78 -0.07 -4.96 -2.94
CA GLU A 78 0.47 -3.61 -2.94
C GLU A 78 -0.55 -2.60 -3.47
N LEU A 79 -1.18 -2.92 -4.60
CA LEU A 79 -2.21 -2.09 -5.22
C LEU A 79 -3.46 -1.97 -4.35
N ILE A 80 -3.94 -3.08 -3.76
CA ILE A 80 -5.12 -3.08 -2.89
C ILE A 80 -4.92 -2.14 -1.70
N ILE A 81 -3.76 -2.19 -1.05
CA ILE A 81 -3.53 -1.36 0.14
C ILE A 81 -3.31 0.11 -0.25
N LEU A 82 -2.53 0.39 -1.29
CA LEU A 82 -2.26 1.77 -1.73
C LEU A 82 -3.54 2.45 -2.27
N PHE A 83 -4.22 1.82 -3.23
CA PHE A 83 -5.47 2.37 -3.78
C PHE A 83 -6.63 2.26 -2.80
N GLY A 84 -6.64 1.26 -1.91
CA GLY A 84 -7.61 1.17 -0.81
C GLY A 84 -7.49 2.35 0.15
N GLY A 85 -6.26 2.81 0.45
CA GLY A 85 -6.03 4.03 1.19
C GLY A 85 -6.58 5.27 0.46
N ALA A 86 -6.29 5.42 -0.83
CA ALA A 86 -6.82 6.52 -1.65
C ALA A 86 -8.36 6.53 -1.70
N ALA A 87 -8.97 5.34 -1.86
CA ALA A 87 -10.42 5.16 -1.79
C ALA A 87 -10.98 5.51 -0.41
N GLY A 88 -10.26 5.18 0.67
CA GLY A 88 -10.60 5.54 2.02
C GLY A 88 -10.66 7.05 2.25
N PHE A 89 -9.68 7.81 1.73
CA PHE A 89 -9.73 9.27 1.72
C PHE A 89 -10.93 9.80 0.94
N HIS A 90 -11.19 9.24 -0.25
CA HIS A 90 -12.32 9.66 -1.06
C HIS A 90 -13.66 9.41 -0.35
N ALA A 91 -13.84 8.23 0.24
CA ALA A 91 -15.03 7.87 1.01
C ALA A 91 -15.21 8.73 2.27
N ALA A 92 -14.11 9.19 2.87
CA ALA A 92 -14.12 10.13 3.99
C ALA A 92 -14.43 11.60 3.59
N GLY A 93 -14.69 11.87 2.30
CA GLY A 93 -14.96 13.22 1.79
C GLY A 93 -13.70 14.01 1.37
N HIS A 94 -12.50 13.44 1.54
CA HIS A 94 -11.24 14.04 1.11
C HIS A 94 -10.89 13.66 -0.34
N THR A 95 -11.79 13.95 -1.28
CA THR A 95 -11.69 13.56 -2.69
C THR A 95 -10.40 14.04 -3.35
N THR A 96 -10.01 15.30 -3.15
CA THR A 96 -8.77 15.85 -3.71
C THR A 96 -7.55 15.06 -3.22
N THR A 97 -7.48 14.73 -1.93
CA THR A 97 -6.39 13.94 -1.35
C THR A 97 -6.36 12.53 -1.95
N GLY A 98 -7.51 11.86 -2.07
CA GLY A 98 -7.60 10.54 -2.69
C GLY A 98 -7.13 10.54 -4.15
N ILE A 99 -7.52 11.54 -4.94
CA ILE A 99 -7.11 11.67 -6.35
C ILE A 99 -5.62 11.95 -6.45
N VAL A 100 -5.09 12.91 -5.69
CA VAL A 100 -3.66 13.24 -5.69
C VAL A 100 -2.84 12.02 -5.31
N MET A 101 -3.26 11.28 -4.29
CA MET A 101 -2.60 10.04 -3.88
C MET A 101 -2.61 8.99 -5.00
N ALA A 102 -3.76 8.76 -5.65
CA ALA A 102 -3.87 7.81 -6.77
C ALA A 102 -2.93 8.18 -7.93
N LEU A 103 -2.83 9.47 -8.27
CA LEU A 103 -1.90 9.96 -9.29
C LEU A 103 -0.44 9.75 -8.89
N LEU A 104 -0.08 10.04 -7.64
CA LEU A 104 1.28 9.83 -7.13
C LEU A 104 1.67 8.35 -7.11
N ILE A 105 0.72 7.44 -6.80
CA ILE A 105 0.93 5.99 -6.93
C ILE A 105 1.25 5.63 -8.39
N ALA A 106 0.45 6.11 -9.35
CA ALA A 106 0.68 5.85 -10.77
C ALA A 106 2.06 6.36 -11.23
N VAL A 107 2.46 7.56 -10.81
CA VAL A 107 3.80 8.12 -11.07
C VAL A 107 4.87 7.22 -10.49
N SER A 108 4.77 6.85 -9.20
CA SER A 108 5.78 5.99 -8.56
C SER A 108 5.93 4.64 -9.26
N TYR A 109 4.83 4.06 -9.75
CA TYR A 109 4.83 2.80 -10.48
C TYR A 109 5.41 2.94 -11.89
N ALA A 110 5.16 4.06 -12.58
CA ALA A 110 5.78 4.35 -13.87
C ALA A 110 7.31 4.46 -13.77
N PHE A 111 7.83 4.98 -12.67
CA PHE A 111 9.27 4.99 -12.38
C PHE A 111 9.82 3.67 -11.82
N SER A 112 8.95 2.66 -11.62
CA SER A 112 9.29 1.35 -11.07
C SER A 112 9.00 0.20 -12.04
N LEU A 113 8.88 0.47 -13.35
CA LEU A 113 8.53 -0.53 -14.36
C LEU A 113 9.49 -1.73 -14.36
N ASP A 114 10.79 -1.50 -14.15
CA ASP A 114 11.77 -2.58 -14.03
C ASP A 114 11.46 -3.53 -12.87
N ARG A 115 11.05 -2.99 -11.70
CA ARG A 115 10.65 -3.79 -10.54
C ARG A 115 9.34 -4.53 -10.81
N LEU A 116 8.39 -3.89 -11.47
CA LEU A 116 7.11 -4.51 -11.82
C LEU A 116 7.31 -5.67 -12.79
N ALA A 117 8.14 -5.48 -13.82
CA ALA A 117 8.50 -6.54 -14.76
C ALA A 117 9.27 -7.69 -14.09
N TRP A 118 10.12 -7.40 -13.10
CA TRP A 118 10.79 -8.41 -12.29
C TRP A 118 9.79 -9.20 -11.42
N LEU A 119 8.91 -8.51 -10.69
CA LEU A 119 7.87 -9.14 -9.86
C LEU A 119 6.96 -10.07 -10.67
N LEU A 120 6.58 -9.69 -11.88
CA LEU A 120 5.74 -10.52 -12.74
C LEU A 120 6.43 -11.78 -13.27
N LYS A 121 7.77 -11.85 -13.20
CA LYS A 121 8.56 -12.99 -13.65
C LYS A 121 8.84 -14.01 -12.54
N GLN A 122 8.34 -13.76 -11.32
CA GLN A 122 8.68 -14.48 -10.10
C GLN A 122 7.47 -15.22 -9.53
#